data_AF-A0A920WQ87-F1
#
_entry.id   AF-A0A920WQ87-F1
#
_cell.length_a   1.000
_cell.length_b   1.000
_cell.length_c   1.000
_cell.angle_alpha   90.00
_cell.angle_beta   90.00
_cell.angle_gamma   90.00
#
_symmetry.space_group_name_H-M   'P 1'
#
loop_
_entity.id
_entity.type
_entity.pdbx_description
1 polymer ?
#
loop_
_entity_poly.entity_id
_entity_poly.type
_entity_poly.pdbx_seq_one_letter_code
_entity_poly.pdbx_strand_id
1 'polypeptide(L)' 'MKSNDEIMLITVGGQMVRTGVEHIRMTGRNAQGVKLINLNGKDQLQAIAPVISEDAADEDPES' A
#
# COMPACT_ATOMS: atom_id res chain seq x y z
N MET A 1 -1.61 5.59 -9.30
CA MET A 1 -1.09 6.09 -8.02
C MET A 1 -0.09 7.20 -8.29
N LYS A 2 -0.26 8.34 -7.62
CA LYS A 2 0.64 9.48 -7.64
C LYS A 2 1.79 9.23 -6.64
N SER A 3 2.90 9.98 -6.73
CA SER A 3 4.07 9.75 -5.87
C SER A 3 3.80 9.96 -4.38
N ASN A 4 2.87 10.86 -4.05
CA ASN A 4 2.42 11.13 -2.69
C ASN A 4 1.32 10.17 -2.21
N ASP A 5 0.91 9.19 -3.03
CA ASP A 5 -0.05 8.20 -2.58
C ASP A 5 0.60 7.26 -1.57
N GLU A 6 -0.22 6.77 -0.66
CA GLU A 6 0.18 5.79 0.33
C GLU A 6 -0.72 4.57 0.27
N ILE A 7 -0.18 3.45 0.74
CA ILE A 7 -0.94 2.22 0.93
C ILE A 7 -0.90 1.80 2.38
N MET A 8 -2.00 1.22 2.83
CA MET A 8 -2.11 0.54 4.11
C MET A 8 -2.04 -0.96 3.86
N LEU A 9 -1.12 -1.64 4.55
CA LEU A 9 -1.04 -3.09 4.63
C LEU A 9 -1.61 -3.54 5.97
N ILE A 10 -2.50 -4.53 5.95
CA ILE A 10 -3.19 -5.04 7.13
C ILE A 10 -2.91 -6.53 7.27
N THR A 11 -2.39 -6.95 8.42
CA THR A 11 -2.14 -8.36 8.72
C THR A 11 -3.29 -8.99 9.49
N VAL A 12 -3.39 -10.31 9.46
CA VAL A 12 -4.39 -11.07 10.24
C VAL A 12 -4.21 -10.83 11.75
N GLY A 13 -2.97 -10.64 12.20
CA GLY A 13 -2.66 -10.27 13.58
C GLY A 13 -3.06 -8.84 13.98
N GLY A 14 -3.64 -8.05 13.08
CA GLY A 14 -4.10 -6.68 13.33
C GLY A 14 -2.99 -5.62 13.24
N GLN A 15 -1.81 -5.98 12.73
CA GLN A 15 -0.77 -4.99 12.44
C GLN A 15 -1.15 -4.21 11.18
N MET A 16 -1.11 -2.88 11.29
CA MET A 16 -1.33 -1.96 10.17
C MET A 16 -0.06 -1.18 9.88
N VAL A 17 0.37 -1.20 8.62
CA VAL A 17 1.59 -0.50 8.16
C VAL A 17 1.24 0.42 7.01
N ARG A 18 1.54 1.71 7.16
CA ARG A 18 1.40 2.73 6.11
C ARG A 18 2.73 2.89 5.38
N THR A 19 2.69 2.82 4.04
CA THR A 19 3.89 2.92 3.20
C THR A 19 3.62 3.86 2.02
N GLY A 20 4.49 4.87 1.86
CA GLY A 20 4.48 5.75 0.68
C GLY A 20 4.92 5.03 -0.59
N VAL A 21 4.17 5.26 -1.67
CA VAL A 21 4.43 4.65 -2.98
C VAL A 21 5.78 5.07 -3.54
N GLU A 22 6.24 6.30 -3.25
CA GLU A 22 7.57 6.79 -3.62
C GLU A 22 8.73 5.96 -3.07
N HIS A 23 8.54 5.25 -1.96
CA HIS A 23 9.55 4.37 -1.38
C HIS A 23 9.54 2.95 -1.99
N ILE A 24 8.53 2.63 -2.81
CA ILE A 24 8.40 1.32 -3.43
C ILE A 24 9.19 1.30 -4.72
N ARG A 25 10.18 0.41 -4.78
CA ARG A 25 10.98 0.23 -6.00
C ARG A 25 10.10 -0.23 -7.16
N MET A 26 10.12 0.54 -8.23
CA MET A 26 9.53 0.15 -9.52
C MET A 26 10.20 -1.12 -10.04
N THR A 27 9.39 -2.15 -10.28
CA THR A 27 9.83 -3.45 -10.79
C THR A 27 8.95 -3.85 -11.98
N GLY A 28 9.56 -4.43 -13.01
CA GLY A 28 8.85 -4.89 -14.21
C GLY A 28 7.97 -6.11 -13.96
N ARG A 29 7.08 -6.43 -14.92
CA ARG A 29 6.08 -7.52 -14.76
C ARG A 29 6.68 -8.93 -14.61
N ASN A 30 7.87 -9.16 -15.17
CA ASN A 30 8.60 -10.44 -15.08
C ASN A 30 9.60 -10.46 -13.93
N ALA A 31 9.15 -10.18 -12.71
CA ALA A 31 10.00 -10.13 -11.53
C ALA A 31 9.24 -10.54 -10.26
N GLN A 32 10.00 -10.87 -9.22
CA GLN A 32 9.45 -11.31 -7.92
C GLN A 32 8.92 -10.16 -7.06
N GLY A 33 9.21 -8.90 -7.41
CA GLY A 33 8.85 -7.72 -6.62
C GLY A 33 9.81 -7.46 -5.46
N VAL A 34 9.36 -6.64 -4.51
CA VAL A 34 10.13 -6.25 -3.32
C VAL A 34 9.32 -6.52 -2.04
N LYS A 35 10.03 -6.73 -0.93
CA LYS A 35 9.39 -6.89 0.38
C LYS A 35 9.01 -5.51 0.94
N LEU A 36 7.73 -5.32 1.26
CA LEU A 36 7.21 -4.08 1.84
C LEU A 36 7.12 -4.12 3.38
N ILE A 37 6.84 -5.29 3.97
CA ILE A 37 6.71 -5.46 5.42
C ILE A 37 7.41 -6.73 5.88
N ASN A 38 7.86 -6.75 7.13
CA ASN A 38 8.27 -7.98 7.80
C ASN A 38 7.11 -8.51 8.64
N LEU A 39 6.68 -9.72 8.34
CA LEU A 39 5.65 -10.42 9.10
C LEU A 39 6.29 -11.18 10.26
N ASN A 40 5.65 -11.16 11.43
CA ASN A 40 6.16 -11.83 12.61
C ASN A 40 5.65 -13.27 12.70
N GLY A 41 6.55 -14.24 12.85
CA GLY A 41 6.19 -15.64 13.10
C GLY A 41 5.31 -16.22 11.99
N LYS A 42 4.03 -16.47 12.31
CA LYS A 42 3.02 -17.03 11.39
C LYS A 42 2.01 -15.99 10.90
N ASP A 43 2.25 -14.71 11.16
CA ASP A 43 1.35 -13.66 10.70
C ASP A 43 1.34 -13.60 9.16
N GLN A 44 0.20 -13.21 8.61
CA GLN A 44 -0.05 -13.18 7.18
C GLN A 44 -0.65 -11.86 6.77
N LEU A 45 -0.31 -11.38 5.58
CA LEU A 45 -0.95 -10.22 4.99
C LEU A 45 -2.40 -10.58 4.63
N GLN A 46 -3.34 -9.83 5.18
CA GLN A 46 -4.77 -10.03 4.96
C GLN A 46 -5.27 -9.12 3.84
N ALA A 47 -4.86 -7.85 3.84
CA ALA A 47 -5.36 -6.86 2.90
C ALA A 47 -4.35 -5.76 2.60
N ILE A 48 -4.52 -5.14 1.43
CA ILE A 48 -3.85 -3.89 1.02
C ILE A 48 -4.95 -2.93 0.56
N ALA A 49 -4.90 -1.69 1.02
CA ALA A 49 -5.82 -0.63 0.60
C ALA A 49 -5.05 0.66 0.30
N PRO A 50 -5.47 1.47 -0.70
CA PRO A 50 -4.96 2.82 -0.87
C PRO A 50 -5.41 3.69 0.31
N VAL A 51 -4.55 4.61 0.73
CA VAL A 51 -4.91 5.66 1.68
C VAL A 51 -5.45 6.85 0.88
N ILE A 52 -6.69 7.22 1.16
CA ILE A 52 -7.32 8.40 0.56
C ILE A 52 -6.93 9.60 1.43
N SER A 53 -6.13 10.50 0.88
CA SER A 53 -5.84 11.79 1.49
C SER A 53 -7.04 12.72 1.32
N GLU A 54 -7.29 13.61 2.29
CA GLU A 54 -8.42 14.55 2.25
C GLU A 54 -8.39 15.44 0.99
N ASP A 55 -7.22 15.74 0.42
CA ASP A 55 -7.07 16.49 -0.84
C ASP A 55 -7.63 15.75 -2.08
N ALA A 56 -7.84 14.44 -2.02
CA ALA A 56 -8.36 13.64 -3.13
C ALA A 56 -9.89 13.45 -3.08
N ALA A 57 -10.55 13.91 -2.01
CA ALA A 57 -12.00 13.79 -1.85
C ALA A 57 -12.80 14.82 -2.66
N ASP A 58 -12.13 15.85 -3.20
CA ASP A 58 -12.74 16.91 -4.02
C ASP A 58 -12.66 16.64 -5.54
N GLU A 59 -12.09 15.52 -5.99
CA GLU A 59 -12.15 15.10 -7.41
C GLU A 59 -13.34 14.16 -7.61
N ASP A 60 -14.52 14.72 -7.91
CA ASP A 60 -15.75 14.00 -8.30
C ASP A 60 -15.46 13.01 -9.46
N PRO A 61 -15.83 11.71 -9.35
CA PRO A 61 -15.55 10.70 -10.37
C PRO A 61 -16.50 10.71 -11.59
N GLU A 62 -17.30 11.75 -11.81
CA GLU A 62 -18.24 11.83 -12.96
C GLU A 62 -17.97 13.04 -13.87
N SER A 63 -17.03 12.90 -14.81
CA SER A 63 -16.96 13.70 -16.04
C SER A 63 -16.54 12.85 -17.22
#